data_AF-A0A438KMG1-F1
#
_entry.id   AF-A0A438KMG1-F1
#
_cell.length_a   1.000
_cell.length_b   1.000
_cell.length_c   1.000
_cell.angle_alpha   90.00
_cell.angle_beta   90.00
_cell.angle_gamma   90.00
#
_symmetry.space_group_name_H-M   'P 1'
#
loop_
_entity.id
_entity.type
_entity.pdbx_description
1 polymer ?
#
loop_
_entity_poly.entity_id
_entity_poly.type
_entity_poly.pdbx_seq_one_letter_code
_entity_poly.pdbx_strand_id
1 'polypeptide(L)'
;MQERTKALEEQKRNRMEYRQFLESCDFIKVNSQWRKVQDRLEDDERCSRLEKIDRLEIFQEYIRDLEREEEEQRKIQKEQLRRAERKNRDEFRKLMEEHVAAGTLTAKTHWRDYCMKVANLY
;
A
#
# COMPACT_ATOMS: atom_id res chain seq x y z
N MET A 1 -12.46 -37.04 22.55
CA MET A 1 -12.64 -35.59 22.28
C MET A 1 -11.33 -34.82 22.42
N GLN A 2 -10.55 -35.02 23.49
CA GLN A 2 -9.28 -34.29 23.72
C GLN A 2 -8.23 -34.44 22.60
N GLU A 3 -8.05 -35.62 22.01
CA GLU A 3 -7.08 -35.83 20.93
C GLU A 3 -7.45 -35.10 19.63
N ARG A 4 -8.74 -35.06 19.29
CA ARG A 4 -9.23 -34.30 18.13
C ARG A 4 -9.00 -32.79 18.31
N THR A 5 -9.21 -32.29 19.53
CA THR A 5 -8.93 -30.88 19.85
C THR A 5 -7.44 -30.56 19.70
N LYS A 6 -6.55 -31.41 20.24
CA LYS A 6 -5.11 -31.25 20.12
C LYS A 6 -4.63 -31.27 18.67
N ALA A 7 -5.15 -32.18 17.85
CA ALA A 7 -4.80 -32.25 16.43
C ALA A 7 -5.22 -30.98 15.67
N LEU A 8 -6.39 -30.42 15.97
CA LEU A 8 -6.86 -29.16 15.37
C LEU A 8 -6.01 -27.96 15.84
N GLU A 9 -5.61 -27.93 17.11
CA GLU A 9 -4.71 -26.89 17.63
C GLU A 9 -3.33 -26.94 16.97
N GLU A 10 -2.79 -28.16 16.80
CA GLU A 10 -1.51 -28.36 16.11
C GLU A 10 -1.59 -27.98 14.64
N GLN A 11 -2.67 -28.34 13.93
CA GLN A 11 -2.88 -27.92 12.55
C GLN A 11 -2.94 -26.38 12.45
N LYS A 12 -3.69 -25.72 13.33
CA LYS A 12 -3.75 -24.24 13.37
C LYS A 12 -2.38 -23.61 13.62
N ARG A 13 -1.61 -24.17 14.56
CA ARG A 13 -0.25 -23.71 14.86
C ARG A 13 0.66 -23.85 13.63
N ASN A 14 0.68 -25.02 13.00
CA ASN A 14 1.51 -25.27 11.82
C ASN A 14 1.15 -24.32 10.66
N ARG A 15 -0.15 -24.06 10.43
CA ARG A 15 -0.59 -23.08 9.43
C ARG A 15 -0.12 -21.66 9.75
N MET A 16 -0.20 -21.24 11.02
CA MET A 16 0.26 -19.91 11.45
C MET A 16 1.77 -19.75 11.32
N GLU A 17 2.56 -20.74 11.75
CA GLU A 17 4.03 -20.72 11.64
C GLU A 17 4.50 -20.67 10.18
N TYR A 18 3.80 -21.37 9.29
CA TYR A 18 4.08 -21.32 7.86
C TYR A 18 3.70 -19.95 7.26
N ARG A 19 2.56 -19.38 7.66
CA ARG A 19 2.16 -18.03 7.24
C ARG A 19 3.21 -16.98 7.63
N GLN A 20 3.71 -17.03 8.86
CA GLN A 20 4.77 -16.13 9.33
C GLN A 20 6.10 -16.33 8.59
N PHE A 21 6.42 -17.58 8.22
CA PHE A 21 7.58 -17.85 7.39
C PHE A 21 7.45 -17.19 6.01
N LEU A 22 6.29 -17.29 5.36
CA LEU A 22 6.05 -16.60 4.09
C LEU A 22 6.21 -15.08 4.23
N GLU A 23 5.77 -14.49 5.34
CA GLU A 23 5.93 -13.05 5.62
C GLU A 23 7.39 -12.63 5.79
N SER A 24 8.24 -13.52 6.30
CA SER A 24 9.68 -13.27 6.41
C SER A 24 10.44 -13.42 5.09
N CYS A 25 9.82 -14.01 4.06
CA CYS A 25 10.46 -14.22 2.76
C CYS A 25 10.40 -12.96 1.89
N ASP A 26 11.52 -12.24 1.79
CA ASP A 26 11.65 -11.02 0.99
C ASP A 26 11.42 -11.24 -0.52
N PHE A 27 11.66 -12.43 -1.03
CA PHE A 27 11.46 -12.80 -2.44
C PHE A 27 9.99 -13.06 -2.80
N ILE A 28 9.09 -13.16 -1.83
CA ILE A 28 7.65 -13.23 -2.09
C ILE A 28 7.12 -11.81 -2.23
N LYS A 29 6.53 -11.53 -3.39
CA LYS A 29 5.91 -10.26 -3.75
C LYS A 29 4.47 -10.52 -4.15
N VAL A 30 3.68 -9.45 -4.24
CA VAL A 30 2.26 -9.50 -4.63
C VAL A 30 2.00 -10.29 -5.92
N ASN A 31 2.94 -10.28 -6.87
CA ASN A 31 2.84 -10.98 -8.15
C ASN A 31 3.60 -12.32 -8.20
N SER A 32 4.11 -12.81 -7.05
CA SER A 32 4.85 -14.06 -6.99
C SER A 32 3.94 -15.24 -7.34
N GLN A 33 4.40 -16.08 -8.25
CA GLN A 33 3.69 -17.29 -8.67
C GLN A 33 4.21 -18.47 -7.87
N TRP A 34 3.31 -19.29 -7.31
CA TRP A 34 3.66 -20.48 -6.53
C TRP A 34 4.72 -21.35 -7.22
N ARG A 35 4.53 -21.67 -8.50
CA ARG A 35 5.44 -22.49 -9.31
C ARG A 35 6.88 -21.95 -9.38
N LYS A 36 7.11 -20.66 -9.14
CA LYS A 36 8.44 -20.04 -9.19
C LYS A 36 9.13 -19.96 -7.83
N VAL A 37 8.37 -20.06 -6.74
CA VAL A 37 8.87 -19.86 -5.38
C VAL A 37 8.82 -21.14 -4.56
N GLN A 38 8.01 -22.13 -4.95
CA GLN A 38 7.81 -23.39 -4.25
C GLN A 38 9.15 -24.08 -3.92
N ASP A 39 10.03 -24.27 -4.90
CA ASP A 39 11.31 -24.97 -4.69
C ASP A 39 12.17 -24.29 -3.60
N ARG A 40 12.12 -22.95 -3.50
CA ARG A 40 12.84 -22.21 -2.44
C ARG A 40 12.18 -22.31 -1.07
N LEU A 41 10.89 -22.60 -1.02
CA LEU A 41 10.14 -22.76 0.23
C LEU A 41 10.25 -24.19 0.76
N GLU A 42 10.45 -25.18 -0.11
CA GLU A 42 10.46 -26.61 0.25
C GLU A 42 11.63 -27.03 1.14
N ASP A 43 12.71 -26.24 1.18
CA ASP A 43 13.86 -26.47 2.07
C ASP A 43 13.55 -26.17 3.56
N ASP A 44 12.45 -25.48 3.87
CA ASP A 44 12.08 -25.15 5.24
C ASP A 44 11.37 -26.31 5.95
N GLU A 45 11.77 -26.60 7.20
CA GLU A 45 11.22 -27.72 7.98
C GLU A 45 9.70 -27.63 8.20
N ARG A 46 9.12 -26.42 8.22
CA ARG A 46 7.68 -26.20 8.39
C ARG A 46 6.89 -26.74 7.20
N CYS A 47 7.49 -26.86 6.02
CA CYS A 47 6.85 -27.48 4.86
C CYS A 47 6.53 -28.96 5.07
N SER A 48 7.32 -29.67 5.89
CA SER A 48 7.10 -31.09 6.20
C SER A 48 5.91 -31.33 7.14
N ARG A 49 5.49 -30.29 7.88
CA ARG A 49 4.39 -30.33 8.86
C ARG A 49 3.00 -30.09 8.26
N LEU A 50 2.95 -29.83 6.94
CA LEU A 50 1.75 -29.44 6.21
C LEU A 50 1.58 -30.25 4.92
N GLU A 51 0.33 -30.51 4.54
CA GLU A 51 0.04 -31.08 3.24
C GLU A 51 0.42 -30.11 2.11
N LYS A 52 0.65 -30.64 0.90
CA LYS A 52 0.94 -29.80 -0.28
C LYS A 52 -0.19 -28.82 -0.57
N ILE A 53 -1.44 -29.24 -0.37
CA ILE A 53 -2.61 -28.39 -0.58
C ILE A 53 -2.67 -27.26 0.45
N ASP A 54 -2.44 -27.55 1.74
CA ASP A 54 -2.40 -26.53 2.80
C ASP A 54 -1.36 -25.44 2.51
N ARG A 55 -0.16 -25.83 2.07
CA ARG A 55 0.90 -24.88 1.72
C ARG A 55 0.48 -23.93 0.60
N LEU A 56 -0.13 -24.48 -0.46
CA LEU A 56 -0.63 -23.69 -1.57
C LEU A 56 -1.75 -22.75 -1.14
N GLU A 57 -2.68 -23.20 -0.31
CA GLU A 57 -3.77 -22.37 0.22
C GLU A 57 -3.25 -21.21 1.06
N ILE A 58 -2.31 -21.46 1.98
CA ILE A 58 -1.70 -20.43 2.84
C ILE A 58 -0.94 -19.43 1.98
N PHE A 59 -0.22 -19.90 0.95
CA PHE A 59 0.45 -19.02 0.00
C PHE A 59 -0.54 -18.13 -0.76
N GLN A 60 -1.62 -18.70 -1.29
CA GLN A 60 -2.63 -17.92 -2.01
C GLN A 60 -3.35 -16.92 -1.10
N GLU A 61 -3.60 -17.29 0.17
CA GLU A 61 -4.14 -16.38 1.18
C GLU A 61 -3.19 -15.21 1.43
N TYR A 62 -1.90 -15.49 1.62
CA TYR A 62 -0.89 -14.45 1.77
C TYR A 62 -0.83 -13.50 0.57
N ILE A 63 -0.82 -14.04 -0.65
CA ILE A 63 -0.80 -13.20 -1.87
C ILE A 63 -2.04 -12.31 -1.94
N ARG A 64 -3.24 -12.83 -1.63
CA ARG A 64 -4.47 -12.02 -1.60
C ARG A 64 -4.41 -10.90 -0.55
N ASP A 65 -3.80 -11.15 0.60
CA ASP A 65 -3.61 -10.12 1.62
C ASP A 65 -2.63 -9.04 1.12
N LEU A 66 -1.53 -9.42 0.48
CA LEU A 66 -0.59 -8.48 -0.14
C LEU A 66 -1.27 -7.63 -1.24
N GLU A 67 -2.11 -8.24 -2.08
CA GLU A 67 -2.87 -7.54 -3.12
C GLU A 67 -3.82 -6.50 -2.52
N ARG A 68 -4.50 -6.87 -1.43
CA ARG A 68 -5.41 -5.95 -0.72
C ARG A 68 -4.66 -4.78 -0.11
N GLU A 69 -3.54 -5.05 0.57
CA GLU A 69 -2.72 -4.01 1.19
C GLU A 69 -2.15 -3.05 0.13
N GLU A 70 -1.61 -3.56 -0.97
CA GLU A 70 -1.10 -2.73 -2.07
C GLU A 70 -2.20 -1.85 -2.67
N GLU A 71 -3.39 -2.40 -2.88
CA GLU A 71 -4.53 -1.62 -3.37
C GLU A 71 -4.94 -0.51 -2.38
N GLU A 72 -5.00 -0.81 -1.09
CA GLU A 72 -5.35 0.16 -0.05
C GLU A 72 -4.32 1.28 0.02
N GLN A 73 -3.03 0.95 0.00
CA GLN A 73 -1.95 1.94 -0.05
C GLN A 73 -2.06 2.83 -1.30
N ARG A 74 -2.37 2.25 -2.46
CA ARG A 74 -2.60 3.02 -3.69
C ARG A 74 -3.79 3.97 -3.58
N LYS A 75 -4.89 3.55 -2.93
CA LYS A 75 -6.06 4.40 -2.67
C LYS A 75 -5.68 5.55 -1.75
N ILE A 76 -5.02 5.27 -0.63
CA ILE A 76 -4.57 6.27 0.35
C ILE A 76 -3.66 7.31 -0.32
N GLN A 77 -2.63 6.88 -1.07
CA GLN A 77 -1.72 7.79 -1.76
C GLN A 77 -2.45 8.71 -2.75
N LYS A 78 -3.40 8.15 -3.51
CA LYS A 78 -4.21 8.91 -4.46
C LYS A 78 -5.11 9.94 -3.75
N GLU A 79 -5.68 9.59 -2.61
CA GLU A 79 -6.48 10.52 -1.81
C GLU A 79 -5.62 11.62 -1.16
N GLN A 80 -4.43 11.27 -0.65
CA GLN A 80 -3.48 12.23 -0.11
C GLN A 80 -3.05 13.25 -1.18
N LEU A 81 -2.72 12.78 -2.40
CA LEU A 81 -2.39 13.67 -3.52
C LEU A 81 -3.54 14.63 -3.85
N ARG A 82 -4.77 14.11 -3.98
CA ARG A 82 -5.96 14.93 -4.24
C ARG A 82 -6.20 15.97 -3.14
N ARG A 83 -5.97 15.63 -1.87
CA ARG A 83 -6.10 16.56 -0.75
C ARG A 83 -5.03 17.65 -0.81
N ALA A 84 -3.78 17.29 -1.10
CA ALA A 84 -2.69 18.23 -1.27
C ALA A 84 -2.96 19.21 -2.44
N GLU A 85 -3.37 18.71 -3.60
CA GLU A 85 -3.73 19.53 -4.76
C GLU A 85 -4.87 20.51 -4.46
N ARG A 86 -5.92 20.05 -3.75
CA ARG A 86 -7.02 20.91 -3.33
C ARG A 86 -6.55 22.00 -2.38
N LYS A 87 -5.76 21.63 -1.37
CA LYS A 87 -5.18 22.57 -0.41
C LYS A 87 -4.33 23.63 -1.13
N ASN A 88 -3.43 23.23 -2.02
CA ASN A 88 -2.61 24.16 -2.81
C ASN A 88 -3.47 25.10 -3.66
N ARG A 89 -4.54 24.59 -4.28
CA ARG A 89 -5.47 25.42 -5.06
C ARG A 89 -6.21 26.43 -4.20
N ASP A 90 -6.67 26.03 -3.02
CA ASP A 90 -7.41 26.90 -2.12
C ASP A 90 -6.50 27.95 -1.46
N GLU A 91 -5.25 27.58 -1.13
CA GLU A 91 -4.21 28.51 -0.68
C GLU A 91 -3.85 29.53 -1.76
N PHE A 92 -3.64 29.09 -3.01
CA PHE A 92 -3.37 30.00 -4.12
C PHE A 92 -4.56 30.92 -4.42
N ARG A 93 -5.80 30.41 -4.32
CA ARG A 93 -7.00 31.24 -4.44
C ARG A 93 -7.03 32.33 -3.36
N LYS A 94 -6.75 31.97 -2.11
CA LYS A 94 -6.70 32.93 -1.01
C LYS A 94 -5.63 34.01 -1.23
N LEU A 95 -4.42 33.62 -1.65
CA LEU A 95 -3.35 34.57 -2.00
C LEU A 95 -3.80 35.54 -3.11
N MET A 96 -4.47 35.02 -4.14
CA MET A 96 -5.01 35.83 -5.23
C MET A 96 -6.06 36.82 -4.73
N GLU A 97 -6.99 36.38 -3.88
CA GLU A 97 -8.01 37.22 -3.25
C GLU A 97 -7.38 38.36 -2.43
N GLU A 98 -6.33 38.07 -1.66
CA GLU A 98 -5.55 39.07 -0.93
C GLU A 98 -4.88 40.09 -1.86
N HIS A 99 -4.29 39.63 -2.98
CA HIS A 99 -3.71 40.52 -3.98
C HIS A 99 -4.75 41.36 -4.72
N VAL A 100 -5.97 40.84 -4.93
CA VAL A 100 -7.11 41.61 -5.46
C VAL A 100 -7.52 42.70 -4.48
N ALA A 101 -7.69 42.34 -3.20
CA ALA A 101 -8.06 43.30 -2.16
C ALA A 101 -7.00 44.41 -1.99
N ALA A 102 -5.71 44.08 -2.15
CA ALA A 102 -4.60 45.03 -2.14
C ALA A 102 -4.44 45.84 -3.44
N GLY A 103 -5.26 45.59 -4.47
CA GLY A 103 -5.16 46.24 -5.77
C GLY A 103 -3.93 45.84 -6.60
N THR A 104 -3.18 44.81 -6.17
CA THR A 104 -2.03 44.27 -6.89
C THR A 104 -2.46 43.42 -8.09
N LEU A 105 -3.58 42.70 -7.95
CA LEU A 105 -4.22 41.96 -9.04
C LEU A 105 -5.53 42.65 -9.44
N THR A 106 -5.62 43.10 -10.69
CA THR A 106 -6.80 43.78 -11.23
C THR A 106 -7.13 43.22 -12.61
N ALA A 107 -8.29 43.59 -13.18
CA ALA A 107 -8.68 43.19 -14.53
C ALA A 107 -7.70 43.68 -15.63
N LYS A 108 -6.86 44.68 -15.33
CA LYS A 108 -5.82 45.19 -16.25
C LYS A 108 -4.48 44.48 -16.08
N THR A 109 -4.32 43.67 -15.03
CA THR A 109 -3.06 42.98 -14.74
C THR A 109 -2.87 41.83 -15.72
N HIS A 110 -1.73 41.80 -16.40
CA HIS A 110 -1.39 40.72 -17.31
C HIS A 110 -0.94 39.47 -16.53
N TRP A 111 -1.51 38.31 -16.86
CA TRP A 111 -1.33 37.08 -16.09
C TRP A 111 0.13 36.63 -15.99
N ARG A 112 0.88 36.70 -17.09
CA ARG A 112 2.30 36.29 -17.12
C ARG A 112 3.13 37.12 -16.14
N ASP A 113 2.91 38.42 -16.09
CA ASP A 113 3.69 39.34 -15.25
C ASP A 113 3.35 39.13 -13.77
N TYR A 114 2.07 38.91 -13.50
CA TYR A 114 1.61 38.52 -12.17
C TYR A 114 2.22 37.19 -11.71
N CYS A 115 2.18 36.15 -12.55
CA CYS A 115 2.80 34.86 -12.23
C CYS A 115 4.30 34.98 -11.97
N MET A 116 5.03 35.73 -12.79
CA MET A 116 6.46 35.99 -12.56
C MET A 116 6.69 36.72 -11.23
N LYS A 117 5.85 37.72 -10.92
CA LYS A 117 5.95 38.45 -9.65
C LYS A 117 5.69 37.54 -8.44
N VAL A 118 4.64 36.72 -8.48
CA VAL A 118 4.31 35.80 -7.38
C VAL A 118 5.40 34.73 -7.23
N ALA A 119 5.89 34.16 -8.32
CA ALA A 119 6.94 33.14 -8.30
C ALA A 119 8.32 33.67 -7.83
N ASN A 120 8.54 34.98 -7.88
CA ASN A 120 9.76 35.60 -7.34
C ASN A 120 9.62 36.01 -5.86
N LEU A 121 8.40 36.00 -5.31
CA LEU A 121 8.10 36.42 -3.94
C LEU A 121 8.01 35.25 -2.95
N TYR A 122 7.82 34.02 -3.45
CA TYR A 122 7.65 32.78 -2.70
C TYR A 122 8.47 31.67 -3.35
#